data_AF-A0A662YPK5-F1
#
_entry.id   AF-A0A662YPK5-F1
#
_cell.length_a   1.000
_cell.length_b   1.000
_cell.length_c   1.000
_cell.angle_alpha   90.00
_cell.angle_beta   90.00
_cell.angle_gamma   90.00
#
_symmetry.space_group_name_H-M   'P 1'
#
loop_
_entity.id
_entity.type
_entity.pdbx_description
1 polymer ?
#
loop_
_entity_poly.entity_id
_entity_poly.type
_entity_poly.pdbx_seq_one_letter_code
_entity_poly.pdbx_strand_id
1 'polypeptide(L)'
;MYIRATVRKEKGLPILVELLRSNSDKVVRAVAIALRNLSIDRRNKDLIGSYAMRDLVSNLPSGQQRPAKNLEEDTVVAILNTTHEIVTDSSENARSLVQAQAIEKLVAINKTSQSSRETKAASHVLQTVWSYKELRNALHKEGWNKTHFQPAAAAPPKGSKSGGKPGYDDSTLPLMEKNQGQCRG
;
A
#
# COMPACT_ATOMS: atom_id res chain seq x y z
N MET A 1 -34.90 -20.58 -16.69
CA MET A 1 -35.26 -19.15 -16.86
C MET A 1 -34.77 -18.38 -15.62
N TYR A 2 -33.47 -18.09 -15.51
CA TYR A 2 -32.81 -17.70 -14.25
C TYR A 2 -32.10 -16.32 -14.32
N ILE A 3 -32.69 -15.32 -15.01
CA ILE A 3 -31.94 -14.11 -15.38
C ILE A 3 -32.68 -12.76 -15.15
N ARG A 4 -33.86 -12.67 -14.49
CA ARG A 4 -34.63 -11.40 -14.55
C ARG A 4 -35.23 -10.76 -13.28
N ALA A 5 -34.92 -11.22 -12.05
CA ALA A 5 -35.59 -10.63 -10.88
C ALA A 5 -34.81 -9.53 -10.10
N THR A 6 -33.48 -9.52 -10.02
CA THR A 6 -32.73 -8.60 -9.12
C THR A 6 -31.98 -7.47 -9.83
N VAL A 7 -32.43 -7.13 -11.04
CA VAL A 7 -31.57 -6.59 -12.09
C VAL A 7 -31.73 -5.07 -12.27
N ARG A 8 -32.04 -4.21 -11.27
CA ARG A 8 -32.25 -2.77 -11.58
C ARG A 8 -31.76 -1.67 -10.61
N LYS A 9 -31.30 -1.95 -9.40
CA LYS A 9 -30.50 -0.98 -8.60
C LYS A 9 -29.05 -1.43 -8.34
N GLU A 10 -28.76 -2.70 -8.62
CA GLU A 10 -27.51 -3.41 -8.31
C GLU A 10 -26.56 -3.59 -9.51
N LYS A 11 -26.83 -3.06 -10.72
CA LYS A 11 -26.02 -3.39 -11.93
C LYS A 11 -24.80 -2.54 -12.20
N GLY A 12 -24.66 -1.37 -11.58
CA GLY A 12 -23.44 -0.58 -11.74
C GLY A 12 -22.26 -1.24 -11.03
N LEU A 13 -22.50 -1.80 -9.84
CA LEU A 13 -21.44 -2.28 -8.98
C LEU A 13 -20.70 -3.51 -9.55
N PRO A 14 -21.36 -4.57 -10.07
CA PRO A 14 -20.66 -5.67 -10.73
C PRO A 14 -19.82 -5.22 -11.94
N ILE A 15 -20.28 -4.23 -12.71
CA ILE A 15 -19.55 -3.68 -13.85
C ILE A 15 -18.32 -2.90 -13.34
N LEU A 16 -18.47 -2.06 -12.31
CA LEU A 16 -17.34 -1.35 -11.70
C LEU A 16 -16.31 -2.35 -11.16
N VAL A 17 -16.76 -3.40 -10.47
CA VAL A 17 -15.88 -4.46 -9.95
C VAL A 17 -15.16 -5.20 -11.10
N GLU A 18 -15.82 -5.43 -12.23
CA GLU A 18 -15.16 -5.99 -13.41
C GLU A 18 -14.11 -5.04 -14.00
N LEU A 19 -14.37 -3.73 -14.00
CA LEU A 19 -13.41 -2.74 -14.46
C LEU A 19 -12.18 -2.63 -13.55
N LEU A 20 -12.27 -2.98 -12.26
CA LEU A 20 -11.07 -3.14 -11.40
C LEU A 20 -10.13 -4.25 -11.91
N ARG A 21 -10.64 -5.20 -12.70
CA ARG A 21 -9.82 -6.24 -13.34
C ARG A 21 -9.20 -5.80 -14.66
N SER A 22 -9.45 -4.57 -15.13
CA SER A 22 -8.81 -4.00 -16.32
C SER A 22 -7.29 -3.89 -16.18
N ASN A 23 -6.57 -3.93 -17.30
CA ASN A 23 -5.12 -3.68 -17.37
C ASN A 23 -4.80 -2.17 -17.54
N SER A 24 -5.82 -1.32 -17.66
CA SER A 24 -5.65 0.12 -17.80
C SER A 24 -5.62 0.80 -16.43
N ASP A 25 -4.47 1.37 -16.06
CA ASP A 25 -4.28 2.13 -14.83
C ASP A 25 -5.33 3.24 -14.65
N LYS A 26 -5.58 4.01 -15.72
CA LYS A 26 -6.58 5.09 -15.74
C LYS A 26 -7.99 4.59 -15.42
N VAL A 27 -8.35 3.40 -15.93
CA VAL A 27 -9.67 2.80 -15.67
C VAL A 27 -9.76 2.35 -14.22
N VAL A 28 -8.76 1.62 -13.71
CA VAL A 28 -8.73 1.16 -12.32
C VAL A 28 -8.80 2.33 -11.35
N ARG A 29 -8.08 3.42 -11.62
CA ARG A 29 -8.12 4.66 -10.84
C ARG A 29 -9.49 5.33 -10.84
N ALA A 30 -10.08 5.52 -12.03
CA ALA A 30 -11.40 6.14 -12.15
C ALA A 30 -12.46 5.34 -11.37
N VAL A 31 -12.39 4.01 -11.46
CA VAL A 31 -13.30 3.11 -10.74
C VAL A 31 -13.07 3.17 -9.23
N ALA A 32 -11.83 3.15 -8.76
CA ALA A 32 -11.54 3.28 -7.33
C ALA A 32 -12.12 4.58 -6.76
N ILE A 33 -11.90 5.71 -7.44
CA ILE A 33 -12.45 7.02 -7.05
C ILE A 33 -13.99 6.98 -7.04
N ALA A 34 -14.61 6.39 -8.06
CA ALA A 34 -16.07 6.25 -8.13
C ALA A 34 -16.61 5.41 -6.97
N LEU A 35 -15.99 4.27 -6.66
CA LEU A 35 -16.36 3.42 -5.53
C LEU A 35 -16.22 4.15 -4.20
N ARG A 36 -15.16 4.94 -4.02
CA ARG A 36 -14.99 5.77 -2.82
C ARG A 36 -16.16 6.75 -2.64
N ASN A 37 -16.53 7.46 -3.70
CA ASN A 37 -17.63 8.41 -3.65
C ASN A 37 -18.97 7.72 -3.36
N LEU A 38 -19.19 6.52 -3.93
CA LEU A 38 -20.39 5.73 -3.64
C LEU A 38 -20.41 5.20 -2.20
N SER A 39 -19.25 4.88 -1.63
CA SER A 39 -19.12 4.37 -0.26
C SER A 39 -19.35 5.42 0.83
N ILE A 40 -19.55 6.69 0.48
CA ILE A 40 -20.00 7.74 1.42
C ILE A 40 -21.40 7.40 1.96
N ASP A 41 -22.29 6.83 1.13
CA ASP A 41 -23.58 6.32 1.60
C ASP A 41 -23.39 4.96 2.28
N ARG A 42 -23.82 4.84 3.54
CA ARG A 42 -23.66 3.63 4.35
C ARG A 42 -24.26 2.38 3.70
N ARG A 43 -25.41 2.48 3.02
CA ARG A 43 -26.04 1.33 2.36
C ARG A 43 -25.22 0.85 1.17
N ASN A 44 -24.65 1.79 0.42
CA ASN A 44 -23.74 1.46 -0.69
C ASN A 44 -22.41 0.92 -0.16
N LYS A 45 -21.92 1.43 0.97
CA LYS A 45 -20.67 1.00 1.61
C LYS A 45 -20.65 -0.51 1.87
N ASP A 46 -21.70 -1.04 2.49
CA ASP A 46 -21.81 -2.45 2.82
C ASP A 46 -21.93 -3.32 1.55
N LEU A 47 -22.72 -2.86 0.56
CA LEU A 47 -22.78 -3.51 -0.75
C LEU A 47 -21.40 -3.55 -1.43
N ILE A 48 -20.71 -2.42 -1.52
CA ILE A 48 -19.38 -2.31 -2.12
C ILE A 48 -18.39 -3.22 -1.38
N GLY A 49 -18.41 -3.25 -0.06
CA GLY A 49 -17.57 -4.14 0.74
C GLY A 49 -17.82 -5.63 0.43
N SER A 50 -19.07 -6.03 0.23
CA SER A 50 -19.39 -7.43 -0.12
C SER A 50 -18.94 -7.84 -1.53
N TYR A 51 -19.01 -6.93 -2.51
CA TYR A 51 -18.72 -7.24 -3.92
C TYR A 51 -17.30 -6.90 -4.39
N ALA A 52 -16.74 -5.78 -3.91
CA ALA A 52 -15.51 -5.21 -4.46
C ALA A 52 -14.25 -5.48 -3.62
N MET A 53 -14.40 -5.91 -2.36
CA MET A 53 -13.27 -6.02 -1.43
C MET A 53 -12.15 -6.93 -1.97
N ARG A 54 -12.50 -8.11 -2.48
CA ARG A 54 -11.51 -9.04 -3.03
C ARG A 54 -10.79 -8.46 -4.25
N ASP A 55 -11.52 -7.83 -5.16
CA ASP A 55 -10.94 -7.22 -6.35
C ASP A 55 -10.06 -6.00 -6.02
N LEU A 56 -10.45 -5.16 -5.06
CA LEU A 56 -9.63 -4.06 -4.55
C LEU A 56 -8.31 -4.58 -3.97
N VAL A 57 -8.37 -5.60 -3.10
CA VAL A 57 -7.20 -6.22 -2.47
C VAL A 57 -6.32 -6.95 -3.50
N SER A 58 -6.91 -7.53 -4.54
CA SER A 58 -6.16 -8.20 -5.61
C SER A 58 -5.27 -7.22 -6.41
N ASN A 59 -5.71 -5.97 -6.55
CA ASN A 59 -4.97 -4.92 -7.25
C ASN A 59 -3.90 -4.23 -6.37
N LEU A 60 -3.92 -4.42 -5.05
CA LEU A 60 -2.87 -3.90 -4.18
C LEU A 60 -1.53 -4.63 -4.41
N PRO A 61 -0.40 -3.88 -4.44
CA PRO A 61 0.93 -4.48 -4.55
C PRO A 61 1.29 -5.29 -3.30
N SER A 62 2.04 -6.38 -3.50
CA SER A 62 2.51 -7.25 -2.41
C SER A 62 3.94 -6.86 -1.98
N GLY A 63 4.15 -5.60 -1.62
CA GLY A 63 5.46 -5.09 -1.21
C GLY A 63 6.52 -5.13 -2.34
N GLN A 64 7.61 -5.88 -2.14
CA GLN A 64 8.73 -5.99 -3.09
C GLN A 64 8.38 -6.68 -4.41
N GLN A 65 7.27 -7.43 -4.45
CA GLN A 65 6.73 -7.90 -5.71
C GLN A 65 5.93 -6.76 -6.35
N ARG A 66 6.42 -6.27 -7.50
CA ARG A 66 5.67 -5.36 -8.36
C ARG A 66 4.23 -5.89 -8.47
N PRO A 67 3.21 -5.01 -8.38
CA PRO A 67 1.84 -5.47 -8.56
C PRO A 67 1.76 -6.21 -9.90
N ALA A 68 0.90 -7.23 -9.99
CA ALA A 68 0.72 -8.02 -11.22
C ALA A 68 0.42 -7.15 -12.47
N LYS A 69 0.09 -5.86 -12.28
CA LYS A 69 -0.31 -4.89 -13.29
C LYS A 69 0.57 -3.63 -13.43
N ASN A 70 1.71 -3.49 -12.75
CA ASN A 70 2.52 -2.24 -12.81
C ASN A 70 1.69 -0.95 -12.63
N LEU A 71 0.79 -0.92 -11.64
CA LEU A 71 -0.06 0.26 -11.38
C LEU A 71 0.79 1.46 -10.93
N GLU A 72 0.36 2.66 -11.30
CA GLU A 72 0.99 3.90 -10.85
C GLU A 72 0.70 4.16 -9.37
N GLU A 73 1.59 4.89 -8.70
CA GLU A 73 1.48 5.25 -7.27
C GLU A 73 0.10 5.86 -6.94
N ASP A 74 -0.36 6.80 -7.75
CA ASP A 74 -1.65 7.45 -7.54
C ASP A 74 -2.84 6.48 -7.59
N THR A 75 -2.77 5.42 -8.43
CA THR A 75 -3.81 4.39 -8.52
C THR A 75 -3.79 3.53 -7.26
N VAL A 76 -2.62 3.14 -6.79
CA VAL A 76 -2.46 2.40 -5.52
C VAL A 76 -3.02 3.24 -4.36
N VAL A 77 -2.66 4.51 -4.29
CA VAL A 77 -3.18 5.46 -3.28
C VAL A 77 -4.70 5.59 -3.38
N ALA A 78 -5.27 5.66 -4.58
CA ALA A 78 -6.72 5.71 -4.77
C ALA A 78 -7.41 4.43 -4.25
N ILE A 79 -6.86 3.25 -4.52
CA ILE A 79 -7.38 1.97 -4.01
C ILE A 79 -7.28 1.90 -2.49
N LEU A 80 -6.16 2.32 -1.89
CA LEU A 80 -5.96 2.35 -0.44
C LEU A 80 -6.96 3.30 0.25
N ASN A 81 -7.15 4.51 -0.30
CA ASN A 81 -8.12 5.47 0.22
C ASN A 81 -9.58 4.98 0.08
N THR A 82 -9.88 4.28 -1.02
CA THR A 82 -11.20 3.66 -1.23
C THR A 82 -11.45 2.56 -0.21
N THR A 83 -10.45 1.70 0.00
CA THR A 83 -10.51 0.62 0.99
C THR A 83 -10.71 1.19 2.39
N HIS A 84 -9.97 2.25 2.74
CA HIS A 84 -10.12 2.96 4.01
C HIS A 84 -11.56 3.46 4.21
N GLU A 85 -12.14 4.11 3.21
CA GLU A 85 -13.51 4.62 3.26
C GLU A 85 -14.54 3.49 3.49
N ILE A 86 -14.38 2.37 2.78
CA ILE A 86 -15.28 1.21 2.86
C ILE A 86 -15.25 0.56 4.25
N VAL A 87 -14.07 0.47 4.88
CA VAL A 87 -13.94 -0.14 6.21
C VAL A 87 -14.21 0.85 7.35
N THR A 88 -14.17 2.15 7.10
CA THR A 88 -14.46 3.17 8.12
C THR A 88 -15.92 3.05 8.54
N ASP A 89 -16.14 2.98 9.86
CA ASP A 89 -17.46 2.80 10.49
C ASP A 89 -18.21 1.52 10.07
N SER A 90 -17.52 0.52 9.51
CA SER A 90 -18.12 -0.79 9.16
C SER A 90 -17.19 -1.95 9.54
N SER A 91 -17.46 -2.56 10.70
CA SER A 91 -16.66 -3.69 11.19
C SER A 91 -16.88 -4.97 10.37
N GLU A 92 -18.03 -5.10 9.71
CA GLU A 92 -18.31 -6.16 8.75
C GLU A 92 -17.39 -6.07 7.53
N ASN A 93 -17.26 -4.87 6.94
CA ASN A 93 -16.33 -4.66 5.84
C ASN A 93 -14.87 -4.84 6.27
N ALA A 94 -14.52 -4.40 7.48
CA ALA A 94 -13.19 -4.64 8.03
C ALA A 94 -12.90 -6.15 8.21
N ARG A 95 -13.91 -6.95 8.57
CA ARG A 95 -13.79 -8.42 8.63
C ARG A 95 -13.60 -9.02 7.24
N SER A 96 -14.37 -8.57 6.26
CA SER A 96 -14.22 -8.98 4.85
C SER A 96 -12.83 -8.65 4.30
N LEU A 97 -12.25 -7.50 4.69
CA LEU A 97 -10.89 -7.12 4.34
C LEU A 97 -9.84 -8.09 4.92
N VAL A 98 -9.99 -8.50 6.18
CA VAL A 98 -9.11 -9.51 6.82
C VAL A 98 -9.23 -10.85 6.10
N GLN A 99 -10.45 -11.31 5.84
CA GLN A 99 -10.71 -12.58 5.12
C GLN A 99 -10.14 -12.58 3.70
N ALA A 100 -10.09 -11.41 3.05
CA ALA A 100 -9.47 -11.23 1.73
C ALA A 100 -7.92 -11.24 1.76
N GLN A 101 -7.29 -11.56 2.90
CA GLN A 101 -5.83 -11.57 3.09
C GLN A 101 -5.17 -10.21 2.80
N ALA A 102 -5.89 -9.12 3.05
CA ALA A 102 -5.38 -7.77 2.79
C ALA A 102 -4.32 -7.33 3.79
N ILE A 103 -4.34 -7.86 5.02
CA ILE A 103 -3.47 -7.42 6.12
C ILE A 103 -2.00 -7.61 5.76
N GLU A 104 -1.64 -8.76 5.20
CA GLU A 104 -0.27 -9.05 4.76
C GLU A 104 0.21 -8.03 3.72
N LYS A 105 -0.62 -7.78 2.70
CA LYS A 105 -0.31 -6.80 1.65
C LYS A 105 -0.19 -5.38 2.19
N LEU A 106 -1.12 -4.96 3.04
CA LEU A 106 -1.12 -3.62 3.63
C LEU A 106 0.10 -3.41 4.54
N VAL A 107 0.47 -4.41 5.34
CA VAL A 107 1.69 -4.36 6.17
C VAL A 107 2.94 -4.33 5.30
N ALA A 108 2.98 -5.10 4.21
CA ALA A 108 4.07 -5.06 3.26
C ALA A 108 4.22 -3.67 2.63
N ILE A 109 3.13 -3.08 2.10
CA ILE A 109 3.13 -1.72 1.55
C ILE A 109 3.61 -0.71 2.61
N ASN A 110 3.04 -0.75 3.81
CA ASN A 110 3.39 0.16 4.89
C ASN A 110 4.87 0.07 5.28
N LYS A 111 5.51 -1.11 5.17
CA LYS A 111 6.92 -1.31 5.57
C LYS A 111 7.93 -1.14 4.44
N THR A 112 7.58 -1.49 3.20
CA THR A 112 8.55 -1.60 2.10
C THR A 112 8.34 -0.59 0.99
N SER A 113 7.18 0.07 0.91
CA SER A 113 6.94 1.07 -0.13
C SER A 113 7.92 2.23 0.00
N GLN A 114 8.43 2.69 -1.15
CA GLN A 114 9.23 3.90 -1.24
C GLN A 114 8.36 5.16 -1.32
N SER A 115 7.05 5.01 -1.54
CA SER A 115 6.09 6.12 -1.51
C SER A 115 5.61 6.39 -0.09
N SER A 116 5.81 7.62 0.36
CA SER A 116 5.24 8.12 1.62
C SER A 116 3.70 8.21 1.56
N ARG A 117 3.12 8.44 0.38
CA ARG A 117 1.67 8.51 0.18
C ARG A 117 1.03 7.14 0.33
N GLU A 118 1.59 6.11 -0.30
CA GLU A 118 1.13 4.72 -0.15
C GLU A 118 1.26 4.23 1.29
N THR A 119 2.43 4.47 1.90
CA THR A 119 2.71 4.11 3.30
C THR A 119 1.69 4.74 4.24
N LYS A 120 1.41 6.05 4.09
CA LYS A 120 0.43 6.75 4.92
C LYS A 120 -0.99 6.21 4.74
N ALA A 121 -1.42 6.00 3.50
CA ALA A 121 -2.75 5.48 3.21
C ALA A 121 -2.94 4.05 3.75
N ALA A 122 -1.95 3.18 3.56
CA ALA A 122 -1.95 1.82 4.11
C ALA A 122 -1.97 1.84 5.66
N SER A 123 -1.20 2.73 6.29
CA SER A 123 -1.23 2.91 7.74
C SER A 123 -2.61 3.30 8.26
N HIS A 124 -3.36 4.16 7.55
CA HIS A 124 -4.73 4.51 7.98
C HIS A 124 -5.66 3.30 7.92
N VAL A 125 -5.63 2.51 6.84
CA VAL A 125 -6.43 1.27 6.74
C VAL A 125 -6.10 0.33 7.89
N LEU A 126 -4.80 0.09 8.14
CA LEU A 126 -4.32 -0.76 9.22
C LEU A 126 -4.79 -0.27 10.59
N GLN A 127 -4.68 1.03 10.88
CA GLN A 127 -5.16 1.60 12.14
C GLN A 127 -6.67 1.46 12.32
N THR A 128 -7.45 1.68 11.27
CA THR A 128 -8.90 1.51 11.29
C THR A 128 -9.27 0.07 11.58
N VAL A 129 -8.66 -0.91 10.90
CA VAL A 129 -8.88 -2.34 11.18
C VAL A 129 -8.49 -2.67 12.63
N TRP A 130 -7.34 -2.17 13.10
CA TRP A 130 -6.88 -2.39 14.47
C TRP A 130 -7.75 -1.68 15.50
N SER A 131 -8.57 -0.70 15.15
CA SER A 131 -9.48 -0.05 16.09
C SER A 131 -10.61 -1.00 16.55
N TYR A 132 -11.01 -1.96 15.70
CA TYR A 132 -12.06 -2.93 15.99
C TYR A 132 -11.59 -4.02 16.96
N LYS A 133 -12.03 -3.92 18.21
CA LYS A 133 -11.66 -4.86 19.30
C LYS A 133 -11.94 -6.33 18.94
N GLU A 134 -13.04 -6.59 18.22
CA GLU A 134 -13.43 -7.94 17.79
C GLU A 134 -12.46 -8.57 16.78
N LEU A 135 -11.83 -7.74 15.92
CA LEU A 135 -10.87 -8.22 14.92
C LEU A 135 -9.49 -8.44 15.52
N ARG A 136 -9.10 -7.70 16.57
CA ARG A 136 -7.80 -7.87 17.25
C ARG A 136 -7.56 -9.30 17.71
N ASN A 137 -8.59 -9.95 18.25
CA ASN A 137 -8.47 -11.33 18.73
C ASN A 137 -8.17 -12.30 17.59
N ALA A 138 -8.79 -12.12 16.42
CA ALA A 138 -8.53 -12.93 15.24
C ALA A 138 -7.12 -12.65 14.69
N LEU A 139 -6.75 -11.36 14.57
CA LEU A 139 -5.43 -10.93 14.11
C LEU A 139 -4.30 -11.45 15.01
N HIS A 140 -4.47 -11.42 16.33
CA HIS A 140 -3.50 -12.00 17.27
C HIS A 140 -3.30 -13.51 17.06
N LYS A 141 -4.39 -14.25 16.80
CA LYS A 141 -4.30 -15.69 16.51
C LYS A 141 -3.54 -15.97 15.20
N GLU A 142 -3.62 -15.04 14.25
CA GLU A 142 -2.85 -15.09 13.00
C GLU A 142 -1.41 -14.55 13.15
N GLY A 143 -0.99 -14.15 14.36
CA GLY A 143 0.36 -13.66 14.64
C GLY A 143 0.54 -12.16 14.44
N TRP A 144 -0.50 -11.43 14.05
CA TRP A 144 -0.46 -9.98 13.89
C TRP A 144 -0.57 -9.26 15.25
N ASN A 145 0.26 -8.24 15.44
CA ASN A 145 0.29 -7.45 16.68
C ASN A 145 0.40 -5.94 16.36
N LYS A 146 0.21 -5.08 17.38
CA LYS A 146 0.17 -3.61 17.23
C LYS A 146 1.37 -3.01 16.47
N THR A 147 2.57 -3.61 16.53
CA THR A 147 3.76 -3.07 15.85
C THR A 147 3.66 -3.19 14.33
N HIS A 148 2.86 -4.13 13.83
CA HIS A 148 2.57 -4.29 12.40
C HIS A 148 1.64 -3.19 11.86
N PHE A 149 0.84 -2.57 12.72
CA PHE A 149 -0.16 -1.55 12.37
C PHE A 149 0.30 -0.12 12.77
N GLN A 150 1.54 0.04 13.25
CA GLN A 150 2.12 1.37 13.42
C GLN A 150 2.46 1.95 12.05
N PRO A 151 2.38 3.29 11.88
CA PRO A 151 2.97 3.94 10.72
C PRO A 151 4.43 3.51 10.63
N ALA A 152 4.93 3.21 9.43
CA ALA A 152 6.37 3.02 9.30
C ALA A 152 7.06 4.30 9.77
N ALA A 153 7.74 4.20 10.92
CA ALA A 153 8.71 5.19 11.32
C ALA A 153 9.69 5.28 10.15
N ALA A 154 9.93 6.51 9.66
CA ALA A 154 10.94 6.76 8.66
C ALA A 154 12.26 6.16 9.16
N ALA A 155 12.58 4.95 8.71
CA ALA A 155 13.84 4.33 9.02
C ALA A 155 14.87 5.15 8.25
N PRO A 156 15.85 5.80 8.92
CA PRO A 156 16.98 6.35 8.18
C PRO A 156 17.61 5.20 7.39
N PRO A 157 18.10 5.46 6.16
CA PRO A 157 18.72 4.41 5.35
C PRO A 157 19.80 3.75 6.21
N LYS A 158 19.72 2.43 6.39
CA LYS A 158 20.73 1.65 7.09
C LYS A 158 22.04 1.78 6.30
N GLY A 159 22.84 2.76 6.67
CA GLY A 159 24.24 2.81 6.32
C GLY A 159 24.91 1.55 6.86
N SER A 160 25.53 0.82 5.95
CA SER A 160 26.37 -0.34 6.24
C SER A 160 27.48 0.07 7.22
N LYS A 161 27.29 -0.19 8.52
CA LYS A 161 28.36 -0.07 9.51
C LYS A 161 29.28 -1.28 9.41
N SER A 162 30.32 -1.16 8.60
CA SER A 162 31.56 -1.92 8.75
C SER A 162 32.36 -1.30 9.90
N GLY A 163 32.45 -2.00 11.03
CA GLY A 163 33.29 -1.59 12.16
C GLY A 163 34.72 -2.11 12.00
N GLY A 164 35.72 -1.29 12.34
CA GLY A 164 37.12 -1.75 12.37
C GLY A 164 38.25 -0.74 12.60
N LYS A 165 38.22 -0.03 13.74
CA LYS A 165 39.33 0.60 14.51
C LYS A 165 40.18 1.79 13.94
N PRO A 166 40.63 2.71 14.83
CA PRO A 166 41.55 3.81 14.53
C PRO A 166 43.01 3.44 14.86
N GLY A 167 43.97 4.01 14.12
CA GLY A 167 45.42 3.90 14.41
C GLY A 167 46.15 5.13 13.84
N TYR A 168 46.89 5.80 14.70
CA TYR A 168 47.60 7.06 14.51
C TYR A 168 49.10 6.76 14.33
N ASP A 169 49.76 7.33 13.30
CA ASP A 169 51.14 7.86 13.27
C ASP A 169 51.49 8.19 11.80
N ASP A 170 51.72 9.44 11.44
CA ASP A 170 52.98 10.21 11.59
C ASP A 170 54.11 9.70 10.69
N SER A 171 54.50 10.52 9.70
CA SER A 171 55.88 10.71 9.21
C SER A 171 55.91 11.47 7.86
N THR A 172 56.42 12.71 7.95
CA THR A 172 57.39 13.35 7.03
C THR A 172 56.91 13.98 5.69
N LEU A 173 56.65 15.29 5.77
CA LEU A 173 57.10 16.45 4.96
C LEU A 173 57.68 16.32 3.50
N PRO A 174 57.69 17.43 2.72
CA PRO A 174 57.41 17.48 1.29
C PRO A 174 58.66 17.65 0.40
N LEU A 175 58.52 17.36 -0.90
CA LEU A 175 59.47 17.79 -1.93
C LEU A 175 58.74 18.28 -3.19
N MET A 176 58.82 19.60 -3.43
CA MET A 176 58.76 20.17 -4.77
C MET A 176 60.03 19.78 -5.52
N GLU A 177 59.93 19.36 -6.79
CA GLU A 177 60.47 20.09 -7.95
C GLU A 177 60.44 19.26 -9.24
N LYS A 178 60.19 20.01 -10.33
CA LYS A 178 60.63 19.79 -11.71
C LYS A 178 60.15 18.54 -12.47
N ASN A 179 59.31 18.79 -13.46
CA ASN A 179 59.76 18.53 -14.83
C ASN A 179 59.17 19.51 -15.84
N GLN A 180 60.08 20.14 -16.58
CA GLN A 180 59.84 21.04 -17.71
C GLN A 180 59.56 20.23 -18.99
N GLY A 181 58.91 20.90 -19.94
CA GLY A 181 58.93 20.57 -21.36
C GLY A 181 57.54 20.23 -21.90
N GLN A 182 57.07 20.72 -23.05
CA GLN A 182 57.66 21.59 -24.07
C GLN A 182 56.53 21.86 -25.08
N CYS A 183 56.38 23.14 -25.47
CA CYS A 183 55.89 23.68 -26.76
C CYS A 183 54.58 23.22 -27.44
N ARG A 184 53.77 24.22 -27.82
CA ARG A 184 53.53 24.75 -29.19
C ARG A 184 52.16 25.45 -29.19
N GLY A 185 51.95 26.61 -29.78
CA GLY A 185 52.74 27.51 -30.62
C GLY A 185 51.83 28.69 -30.99
#